data_AF-A0AAV1L0E1-F1
#
_entry.id   AF-A0AAV1L0E1-F1
#
_cell.length_a   1.000
_cell.length_b   1.000
_cell.length_c   1.000
_cell.angle_alpha   90.00
_cell.angle_beta   90.00
_cell.angle_gamma   90.00
#
_symmetry.space_group_name_H-M   'P 1'
#
loop_
_entity.id
_entity.type
_entity.pdbx_description
1 polymer ?
#
loop_
_entity_poly.entity_id
_entity_poly.type
_entity_poly.pdbx_seq_one_letter_code
_entity_poly.pdbx_strand_id
1 'polypeptide(L)'
;MEDTTVTEKRSAKERGADINDITNNEVDYDQLLSSAGKFGRYQWFLFFSTCPFYIFSTFSYFSQMFMTEPSPNHWCWIPELANLTELGRRNLAIPRDESARFGYSQCKAYIANWSAVLISGITPNESWPTEKCQHGWEFNKTEIPYPTVSSEWGWVCDKDSYQATAQSIFFLGSIVGGFLIGWVADRFGRIPAAVSANMIGCVAGVVTIFARNFIEFSVCRFLMVGAIAALGAVLSLALPETAGRDMPQTFEDADELVRNQKLFDVPFLQRKKVVDGGYVNSSFQSN
;
A
#
# COMPACT_ATOMS: atom_id res chain seq x y z
N MET A 1 4.08 75.09 29.43
CA MET A 1 2.79 74.67 28.83
C MET A 1 3.04 73.58 27.77
N GLU A 2 3.97 72.66 28.06
CA GLU A 2 4.62 71.80 27.05
C GLU A 2 4.71 70.32 27.47
N ASP A 3 4.21 69.99 28.68
CA ASP A 3 4.27 68.64 29.23
C ASP A 3 3.03 67.79 28.91
N THR A 4 1.87 68.42 28.73
CA THR A 4 0.60 67.70 28.54
C THR A 4 0.47 67.07 27.15
N THR A 5 1.13 67.63 26.13
CA THR A 5 1.11 67.12 24.76
C THR A 5 1.99 65.89 24.54
N VAL A 6 2.96 65.63 25.44
CA VAL A 6 3.88 64.49 25.34
C VAL A 6 3.27 63.23 25.96
N THR A 7 2.49 63.38 27.03
CA THR A 7 1.82 62.25 27.71
C THR A 7 0.67 61.67 26.88
N GLU A 8 -0.09 62.52 26.18
CA GLU A 8 -1.20 62.08 25.31
C GLU A 8 -0.69 61.32 24.07
N LYS A 9 0.44 61.76 23.49
CA LYS A 9 1.09 61.09 22.35
C LYS A 9 1.68 59.72 22.70
N ARG A 10 2.17 59.53 23.93
CA ARG A 10 2.62 58.21 24.43
C ARG A 10 1.45 57.25 24.61
N SER A 11 0.35 57.72 25.21
CA SER A 11 -0.83 56.88 25.45
C SER A 11 -1.59 56.51 24.18
N ALA A 12 -1.55 57.33 23.12
CA ALA A 12 -2.10 56.99 21.80
C ALA A 12 -1.19 56.02 21.02
N LYS A 13 0.14 56.12 21.20
CA LYS A 13 1.12 55.21 20.59
C LYS A 13 1.13 53.83 21.23
N GLU A 14 0.93 53.76 22.55
CA GLU A 14 0.79 52.50 23.30
C GLU A 14 -0.54 51.82 22.99
N ARG A 15 -1.66 52.56 22.91
CA ARG A 15 -2.95 52.01 22.46
C ARG A 15 -2.95 51.57 20.99
N GLY A 16 -2.22 52.26 20.12
CA GLY A 16 -2.06 51.85 18.72
C GLY A 16 -1.14 50.64 18.53
N ALA A 17 -0.18 50.41 19.44
CA ALA A 17 0.67 49.23 19.45
C ALA A 17 -0.08 47.99 19.97
N ASP A 18 -0.88 48.16 21.03
CA ASP A 18 -1.71 47.11 21.63
C ASP A 18 -2.83 46.64 20.68
N ILE A 19 -3.46 47.56 19.93
CA ILE A 19 -4.46 47.21 18.91
C ILE A 19 -3.84 46.47 17.72
N ASN A 20 -2.61 46.80 17.32
CA ASN A 20 -1.91 46.11 16.23
C ASN A 20 -1.46 44.69 16.64
N ASP A 21 -1.18 44.47 17.93
CA ASP A 21 -0.83 43.16 18.49
C ASP A 21 -2.05 42.23 18.57
N ILE A 22 -3.24 42.80 18.81
CA ILE A 22 -4.51 42.05 18.80
C ILE A 22 -4.94 41.65 17.38
N THR A 23 -4.50 42.37 16.34
CA THR A 23 -4.89 42.09 14.93
C THR A 23 -4.01 41.10 14.18
N ASN A 24 -2.82 40.77 14.69
CA ASN A 24 -1.93 39.79 14.07
C ASN A 24 -1.69 38.60 15.02
N ASN A 25 -2.73 37.80 15.23
CA ASN A 25 -2.55 36.40 15.60
C ASN A 25 -2.00 35.61 14.40
N GLU A 26 -0.88 36.06 13.84
CA GLU A 26 -0.11 35.28 12.88
C GLU A 26 0.67 34.28 13.71
N VAL A 27 0.14 33.06 13.80
CA VAL A 27 0.78 31.96 14.52
C VAL A 27 2.15 31.73 13.88
N ASP A 28 3.21 32.10 14.60
CA ASP A 28 4.59 31.93 14.15
C ASP A 28 4.93 30.42 14.10
N TYR A 29 4.70 29.82 12.94
CA TYR A 29 4.94 28.40 12.68
C TYR A 29 6.42 28.03 12.87
N ASP A 30 7.35 28.96 12.66
CA ASP A 30 8.78 28.68 12.80
C ASP A 30 9.16 28.54 14.28
N GLN A 31 8.57 29.36 15.17
CA GLN A 31 8.69 29.14 16.61
C GLN A 31 8.06 27.80 17.04
N LEU A 32 6.89 27.47 16.50
CA LEU A 32 6.16 26.23 16.79
C LEU A 32 6.96 24.98 16.36
N LEU A 33 7.60 25.03 15.19
CA LEU A 33 8.49 23.98 14.68
C LEU A 33 9.80 23.91 15.45
N SER A 34 10.35 25.05 15.91
CA SER A 34 11.55 25.08 16.74
C SER A 34 11.31 24.49 18.15
N SER A 35 10.11 24.69 18.71
CA SER A 35 9.67 24.15 20.00
C SER A 35 9.28 22.68 19.96
N ALA A 36 8.96 22.13 18.77
CA ALA A 36 8.69 20.70 18.58
C ALA A 36 9.90 19.80 18.93
N GLY A 37 11.08 20.39 19.15
CA GLY A 37 12.24 19.72 19.72
C GLY A 37 13.06 18.92 18.69
N LYS A 38 14.33 18.67 19.03
CA LYS A 38 15.23 17.84 18.21
C LYS A 38 14.78 16.37 18.26
N PHE A 39 15.06 15.62 17.19
CA PHE A 39 14.77 14.18 17.11
C PHE A 39 15.33 13.43 18.34
N GLY A 40 14.44 13.09 19.27
CA GLY A 40 14.79 12.44 20.53
C GLY A 40 15.06 10.95 20.34
N ARG A 41 15.69 10.32 21.34
CA ARG A 41 15.94 8.86 21.34
C ARG A 41 14.66 8.02 21.25
N TYR A 42 13.55 8.51 21.80
CA TYR A 42 12.24 7.86 21.69
C TYR A 42 11.69 7.90 20.26
N GLN A 43 11.83 9.02 19.55
CA GLN A 43 11.43 9.12 18.14
C GLN A 43 12.25 8.19 17.26
N TRP A 44 13.56 8.07 17.51
CA TRP A 44 14.41 7.07 16.85
C TRP A 44 13.97 5.63 17.14
N PHE A 45 13.64 5.32 18.40
CA PHE A 45 13.12 4.01 18.76
C PHE A 45 11.79 3.70 18.05
N LEU A 46 10.85 4.65 18.03
CA LEU A 46 9.59 4.51 17.30
C LEU A 46 9.79 4.33 15.81
N PHE A 47 10.71 5.10 15.22
CA PHE A 47 11.08 4.97 13.81
C PHE A 47 11.58 3.55 13.50
N PHE A 48 12.58 3.06 14.22
CA PHE A 48 13.11 1.72 13.99
C PHE A 48 12.12 0.60 14.33
N SER A 49 11.27 0.81 15.34
CA SER A 49 10.22 -0.14 15.74
C SER A 49 9.12 -0.28 14.67
N THR A 50 8.82 0.80 13.95
CA THR A 50 7.79 0.79 12.89
C THR A 50 8.33 0.31 11.53
N CYS A 51 9.64 0.40 11.28
CA CYS A 51 10.26 -0.03 10.02
C CYS A 51 9.86 -1.45 9.55
N PRO A 52 9.89 -2.51 10.40
CA PRO A 52 9.50 -3.86 9.97
C PRO A 52 8.06 -3.95 9.45
N PHE A 53 7.13 -3.21 10.08
CA PHE A 53 5.73 -3.16 9.66
C PHE A 53 5.57 -2.48 8.29
N TYR A 54 6.30 -1.39 8.06
CA TYR A 54 6.32 -0.71 6.77
C TYR A 54 6.90 -1.60 5.67
N ILE A 55 8.02 -2.28 5.94
CA ILE A 55 8.65 -3.20 4.98
C ILE A 55 7.70 -4.33 4.61
N PHE A 56 7.08 -4.99 5.59
CA PHE A 56 6.15 -6.08 5.34
C PHE A 56 4.91 -5.64 4.54
N SER A 57 4.35 -4.48 4.88
CA SER A 57 3.20 -3.92 4.18
C SER A 57 3.54 -3.55 2.73
N THR A 58 4.72 -2.95 2.54
CA THR A 58 5.23 -2.58 1.22
C THR A 58 5.47 -3.82 0.36
N PHE A 59 6.10 -4.85 0.92
CA PHE A 59 6.29 -6.13 0.25
C PHE A 59 4.96 -6.75 -0.17
N SER A 60 3.98 -6.76 0.72
CA SER A 60 2.63 -7.28 0.44
C SER A 60 1.94 -6.50 -0.69
N TYR A 61 2.11 -5.19 -0.72
CA TYR A 61 1.58 -4.31 -1.76
C TYR A 61 2.23 -4.58 -3.13
N PHE A 62 3.56 -4.56 -3.20
CA PHE A 62 4.30 -4.78 -4.45
C PHE A 62 4.25 -6.23 -4.95
N SER A 63 3.98 -7.21 -4.08
CA SER A 63 3.85 -8.62 -4.46
C SER A 63 2.83 -8.84 -5.60
N GLN A 64 1.75 -8.05 -5.63
CA GLN A 64 0.71 -8.13 -6.66
C GLN A 64 1.28 -7.86 -8.05
N MET A 65 2.18 -6.88 -8.18
CA MET A 65 2.83 -6.55 -9.44
C MET A 65 3.59 -7.76 -9.99
N PHE A 66 4.51 -8.33 -9.20
CA PHE A 66 5.32 -9.47 -9.61
C PHE A 66 4.50 -10.75 -9.86
N MET A 67 3.45 -10.98 -9.07
CA MET A 67 2.59 -12.16 -9.24
C MET A 67 1.77 -12.12 -10.53
N THR A 68 1.40 -10.93 -11.01
CA THR A 68 0.57 -10.77 -12.21
C THR A 68 1.35 -10.49 -13.48
N GLU A 69 2.68 -10.42 -13.40
CA GLU A 69 3.51 -10.07 -14.55
C GLU A 69 3.45 -11.18 -15.64
N PRO A 70 3.02 -10.86 -16.87
CA PRO A 70 3.06 -11.77 -17.99
C PRO A 70 4.48 -11.89 -18.53
N SER A 71 4.93 -13.12 -18.83
CA SER A 71 6.18 -13.28 -19.57
C SER A 71 5.97 -12.83 -21.02
N PRO A 72 6.80 -11.90 -21.52
CA PRO A 72 6.66 -11.40 -22.88
C PRO A 72 7.04 -12.47 -23.91
N ASN A 73 7.78 -13.51 -23.51
CA ASN A 73 8.16 -14.63 -24.37
C ASN A 73 7.20 -15.81 -24.17
N HIS A 74 6.11 -15.84 -24.93
CA HIS A 74 5.11 -16.89 -24.87
C HIS A 74 4.69 -17.39 -26.26
N TRP A 75 4.26 -18.65 -26.32
CA TRP A 75 3.76 -19.33 -27.52
C TRP A 75 2.65 -20.34 -27.18
N CYS A 76 1.93 -20.83 -28.19
CA CYS A 76 0.89 -21.84 -27.98
C CYS A 76 1.50 -23.17 -27.48
N TRP A 77 0.90 -23.76 -26.44
CA TRP A 77 1.19 -25.14 -26.06
C TRP A 77 0.46 -26.12 -26.97
N ILE A 78 1.17 -27.14 -27.45
CA ILE A 78 0.60 -28.19 -28.31
C ILE A 78 0.89 -29.55 -27.68
N PRO A 79 -0.15 -30.30 -27.27
CA PRO A 79 0.03 -31.56 -26.54
C PRO A 79 0.65 -32.66 -27.40
N GLU A 80 0.34 -32.68 -28.70
CA GLU A 80 0.86 -33.69 -29.64
C GLU A 80 2.39 -33.60 -29.84
N LEU A 81 2.98 -32.42 -29.58
CA LEU A 81 4.42 -32.17 -29.68
C LEU A 81 5.12 -32.20 -28.31
N ALA A 82 4.47 -32.69 -27.25
CA ALA A 82 5.04 -32.68 -25.90
C ALA A 82 6.38 -33.43 -25.76
N ASN A 83 6.65 -34.39 -26.66
CA ASN A 83 7.88 -35.17 -26.66
C ASN A 83 9.07 -34.46 -27.34
N LEU A 84 8.84 -33.34 -28.04
CA LEU A 84 9.91 -32.57 -28.67
C LEU A 84 10.53 -31.56 -27.70
N THR A 85 11.73 -31.07 -28.04
CA THR A 85 12.34 -29.95 -27.32
C THR A 85 11.52 -28.67 -27.52
N GLU A 86 11.57 -27.73 -26.57
CA GLU A 86 10.83 -26.46 -26.64
C GLU A 86 11.12 -25.70 -27.94
N LEU A 87 12.40 -25.67 -28.36
CA LEU A 87 12.83 -25.05 -29.61
C LEU A 87 12.31 -25.82 -30.84
N GLY A 88 12.35 -27.16 -30.80
CA GLY A 88 11.84 -27.99 -31.89
C GLY A 88 10.34 -27.81 -32.09
N ARG A 89 9.57 -27.78 -30.99
CA ARG A 89 8.14 -27.51 -31.01
C ARG A 89 7.83 -26.12 -31.56
N ARG A 90 8.54 -25.09 -31.08
CA ARG A 90 8.33 -23.71 -31.53
C ARG A 90 8.60 -23.57 -33.02
N ASN A 91 9.73 -24.10 -33.50
CA ASN A 91 10.13 -24.00 -34.90
C ASN A 91 9.16 -24.74 -35.84
N LEU A 92 8.56 -25.83 -35.38
CA LEU A 92 7.64 -26.63 -36.19
C LEU A 92 6.23 -26.06 -36.20
N ALA A 93 5.74 -25.59 -35.05
CA ALA A 93 4.33 -25.32 -34.88
C ALA A 93 3.90 -23.85 -34.87
N ILE A 94 4.85 -22.94 -34.67
CA ILE A 94 4.57 -21.51 -34.56
C ILE A 94 4.96 -20.82 -35.87
N PRO A 95 4.05 -20.04 -36.50
CA PRO A 95 4.38 -19.27 -37.69
C PRO A 95 5.43 -18.20 -37.39
N ARG A 96 6.32 -17.96 -38.37
CA ARG A 96 7.28 -16.85 -38.29
C ARG A 96 6.58 -15.53 -38.52
N ASP A 97 7.01 -14.52 -37.79
CA ASP A 97 6.47 -13.17 -37.88
C ASP A 97 7.62 -12.19 -37.70
N GLU A 98 8.02 -11.54 -38.80
CA GLU A 98 9.12 -10.56 -38.79
C GLU A 98 8.78 -9.29 -38.01
N SER A 99 7.48 -8.99 -37.84
CA SER A 99 7.02 -7.85 -37.06
C SER A 99 7.02 -8.14 -35.56
N ALA A 100 7.00 -9.42 -35.17
CA ALA A 100 7.03 -9.82 -33.77
C ALA A 100 8.44 -9.68 -33.19
N ARG A 101 8.52 -9.21 -31.94
CA ARG A 101 9.78 -8.97 -31.20
C ARG A 101 10.74 -10.16 -31.17
N PHE A 102 10.21 -11.38 -31.29
CA PHE A 102 10.97 -12.63 -31.17
C PHE A 102 11.01 -13.44 -32.49
N GLY A 103 10.59 -12.86 -33.62
CA GLY A 103 10.61 -13.50 -34.94
C GLY A 103 9.56 -14.60 -35.15
N TYR A 104 8.72 -14.85 -34.15
CA TYR A 104 7.62 -15.83 -34.16
C TYR A 104 6.33 -15.17 -33.68
N SER A 105 5.21 -15.56 -34.27
CA SER A 105 3.90 -15.12 -33.80
C SER A 105 3.64 -15.67 -32.39
N GLN A 106 3.24 -14.82 -31.47
CA GLN A 106 3.10 -15.21 -30.06
C GLN A 106 1.73 -15.81 -29.74
N CYS A 107 0.72 -15.44 -30.53
CA CYS A 107 -0.70 -15.72 -30.26
C CYS A 107 -1.34 -16.73 -31.23
N LYS A 108 -0.57 -17.24 -32.20
CA LYS A 108 -1.07 -18.11 -33.27
C LYS A 108 -0.21 -19.35 -33.42
N ALA A 109 -0.82 -20.45 -33.83
CA ALA A 109 -0.16 -21.68 -34.24
C ALA A 109 -0.73 -22.18 -35.57
N TYR A 110 0.02 -23.02 -36.28
CA TYR A 110 -0.47 -23.68 -37.49
C TYR A 110 -1.53 -24.73 -37.14
N ILE A 111 -2.51 -24.88 -38.03
CA ILE A 111 -3.51 -25.95 -37.94
C ILE A 111 -2.96 -27.16 -38.70
N ALA A 112 -2.64 -28.23 -37.98
CA ALA A 112 -2.05 -29.43 -38.54
C ALA A 112 -2.41 -30.67 -37.73
N ASN A 113 -2.44 -31.84 -38.39
CA ASN A 113 -2.38 -33.11 -37.68
C ASN A 113 -0.91 -33.41 -37.37
N TRP A 114 -0.48 -33.15 -36.13
CA TRP A 114 0.92 -33.20 -35.80
C TRP A 114 1.50 -34.61 -35.83
N SER A 115 0.69 -35.62 -35.54
CA SER A 115 1.10 -37.02 -35.66
C SER A 115 1.51 -37.36 -37.10
N ALA A 116 0.76 -36.86 -38.09
CA ALA A 116 1.11 -37.07 -39.49
C ALA A 116 2.38 -36.29 -39.89
N VAL A 117 2.51 -35.04 -39.44
CA VAL A 117 3.67 -34.18 -39.71
C VAL A 117 4.96 -34.78 -39.14
N LEU A 118 4.91 -35.35 -37.94
CA LEU A 118 6.06 -36.03 -37.32
C LEU A 118 6.51 -37.27 -38.09
N ILE A 119 5.58 -38.01 -38.71
CA ILE A 119 5.87 -39.20 -39.51
C ILE A 119 6.39 -38.81 -40.90
N SER A 120 5.78 -37.81 -41.53
CA SER A 120 6.11 -37.39 -42.89
C SER A 120 7.35 -36.49 -42.98
N GLY A 121 7.76 -35.87 -41.86
CA GLY A 121 8.87 -34.92 -41.83
C GLY A 121 8.60 -33.63 -42.59
N ILE A 122 7.33 -33.31 -42.89
CA ILE A 122 6.95 -32.10 -43.63
C ILE A 122 6.90 -30.93 -42.65
N THR A 123 7.64 -29.86 -42.93
CA THR A 123 7.55 -28.62 -42.14
C THR A 123 6.48 -27.68 -42.72
N PRO A 124 5.64 -27.07 -41.88
CA PRO A 124 4.65 -26.09 -42.32
C PRO A 124 5.30 -24.90 -43.04
N ASN A 125 4.61 -24.34 -44.03
CA ASN A 125 5.02 -23.11 -44.72
C ASN A 125 4.03 -21.97 -44.40
N GLU A 126 4.34 -20.75 -44.85
CA GLU A 126 3.50 -19.56 -44.63
C GLU A 126 2.09 -19.66 -45.24
N SER A 127 1.88 -20.59 -46.18
CA SER A 127 0.58 -20.83 -46.82
C SER A 127 -0.36 -21.70 -45.96
N TRP A 128 0.14 -22.30 -44.88
CA TRP A 128 -0.68 -23.14 -44.00
C TRP A 128 -1.63 -22.27 -43.15
N PRO A 129 -2.87 -22.74 -42.92
CA PRO A 129 -3.80 -22.02 -42.08
C PRO A 129 -3.31 -21.94 -40.64
N THR A 130 -3.61 -20.83 -39.98
CA THR A 130 -3.25 -20.56 -38.57
C THR A 130 -4.49 -20.32 -37.73
N GLU A 131 -4.43 -20.69 -36.46
CA GLU A 131 -5.48 -20.45 -35.47
C GLU A 131 -4.92 -19.83 -34.19
N LYS A 132 -5.82 -19.30 -33.35
CA LYS A 132 -5.49 -18.86 -31.99
C LYS A 132 -5.21 -20.06 -31.09
N CYS A 133 -4.32 -19.89 -30.11
CA CYS A 133 -3.95 -20.97 -29.19
C CYS A 133 -5.17 -21.54 -28.42
N GLN A 134 -5.40 -22.86 -28.53
CA GLN A 134 -6.52 -23.55 -27.85
C GLN A 134 -6.09 -24.34 -26.61
N HIS A 135 -4.89 -24.92 -26.62
CA HIS A 135 -4.46 -25.94 -25.65
C HIS A 135 -3.52 -25.40 -24.56
N GLY A 136 -3.55 -24.08 -24.31
CA GLY A 136 -2.71 -23.42 -23.30
C GLY A 136 -1.47 -22.76 -23.88
N TRP A 137 -0.51 -22.48 -23.02
CA TRP A 137 0.63 -21.61 -23.31
C TRP A 137 1.94 -22.20 -22.81
N GLU A 138 3.00 -21.95 -23.57
CA GLU A 138 4.38 -22.21 -23.20
C GLU A 138 5.10 -20.88 -23.01
N PHE A 139 5.78 -20.70 -21.88
CA PHE A 139 6.47 -19.48 -21.52
C PHE A 139 7.98 -19.72 -21.41
N ASN A 140 8.78 -18.83 -21.97
CA ASN A 140 10.23 -18.85 -21.74
C ASN A 140 10.54 -18.36 -20.33
N LYS A 141 11.36 -19.14 -19.62
CA LYS A 141 11.79 -18.87 -18.24
C LYS A 141 13.11 -18.09 -18.13
N THR A 142 13.66 -17.59 -19.24
CA THR A 142 14.92 -16.80 -19.23
C THR A 142 14.77 -15.46 -18.50
N GLU A 143 13.68 -14.73 -18.73
CA GLU A 143 13.46 -13.41 -18.11
C GLU A 143 12.74 -13.52 -16.77
N ILE A 144 11.72 -14.37 -16.70
CA ILE A 144 10.94 -14.63 -15.48
C ILE A 144 11.09 -16.12 -15.14
N PRO A 145 12.00 -16.49 -14.21
CA PRO A 145 12.34 -17.89 -13.93
C PRO A 145 11.33 -18.59 -13.00
N TYR A 146 10.28 -17.90 -12.56
CA TYR A 146 9.26 -18.40 -11.63
C TYR A 146 7.86 -18.36 -12.27
N PRO A 147 6.94 -19.26 -11.85
CA PRO A 147 5.55 -19.19 -12.28
C PRO A 147 4.87 -17.94 -11.71
N THR A 148 4.08 -17.29 -12.55
CA THR A 148 3.24 -16.14 -12.19
C THR A 148 1.79 -16.53 -12.42
N VAL A 149 0.86 -15.84 -11.78
CA VAL A 149 -0.58 -16.07 -12.00
C VAL A 149 -0.93 -15.89 -13.48
N SER A 150 -0.26 -14.93 -14.13
CA SER A 150 -0.39 -14.72 -15.57
C SER A 150 0.10 -15.91 -16.40
N SER A 151 1.22 -16.55 -16.03
CA SER A 151 1.75 -17.69 -16.79
C SER A 151 1.01 -19.00 -16.50
N GLU A 152 0.50 -19.18 -15.29
CA GLU A 152 -0.31 -20.35 -14.94
C GLU A 152 -1.69 -20.32 -15.62
N TRP A 153 -2.33 -19.16 -15.71
CA TRP A 153 -3.69 -19.02 -16.26
C TRP A 153 -3.73 -18.46 -17.69
N GLY A 154 -2.56 -18.17 -18.27
CA GLY A 154 -2.44 -17.71 -19.65
C GLY A 154 -3.08 -16.35 -19.91
N TRP A 155 -2.73 -15.34 -19.11
CA TRP A 155 -3.18 -13.95 -19.32
C TRP A 155 -2.35 -13.24 -20.39
N VAL A 156 -2.41 -13.78 -21.61
CA VAL A 156 -1.72 -13.25 -22.79
C VAL A 156 -2.67 -13.19 -23.97
N CYS A 157 -2.31 -12.41 -24.98
CA CYS A 157 -3.09 -12.25 -26.21
C CYS A 157 -4.51 -11.76 -25.93
N ASP A 158 -5.54 -12.61 -26.09
CA ASP A 158 -6.94 -12.24 -25.85
C ASP A 158 -7.24 -11.85 -24.38
N LYS A 159 -6.34 -12.20 -23.45
CA LYS A 159 -6.46 -11.92 -22.00
C LYS A 159 -5.36 -10.98 -21.48
N ASP A 160 -4.71 -10.21 -22.36
CA ASP A 160 -3.66 -9.26 -22.00
C ASP A 160 -4.10 -8.19 -20.98
N SER A 161 -5.37 -7.77 -21.05
CA SER A 161 -5.98 -6.78 -20.15
C SER A 161 -6.19 -7.29 -18.72
N TYR A 162 -6.08 -8.60 -18.45
CA TYR A 162 -6.38 -9.16 -17.13
C TYR A 162 -5.37 -8.70 -16.07
N GLN A 163 -4.09 -8.57 -16.42
CA GLN A 163 -3.09 -8.00 -15.52
C GLN A 163 -3.51 -6.59 -15.09
N ALA A 164 -3.73 -5.69 -16.06
CA ALA A 164 -4.10 -4.30 -15.79
C ALA A 164 -5.39 -4.21 -14.98
N THR A 165 -6.40 -5.02 -15.33
CA THR A 165 -7.69 -5.06 -14.64
C THR A 165 -7.53 -5.55 -13.20
N ALA A 166 -6.73 -6.60 -12.95
CA ALA A 166 -6.44 -7.08 -11.59
C ALA A 166 -5.71 -6.03 -10.75
N GLN A 167 -4.80 -5.25 -11.35
CA GLN A 167 -4.14 -4.12 -10.68
C GLN A 167 -5.12 -3.00 -10.35
N SER A 168 -6.01 -2.65 -11.28
CA SER A 168 -7.04 -1.63 -11.04
C SER A 168 -8.00 -2.05 -9.92
N ILE A 169 -8.46 -3.30 -9.92
CA ILE A 169 -9.32 -3.85 -8.85
C ILE A 169 -8.58 -3.82 -7.51
N PHE A 170 -7.29 -4.17 -7.49
CA PHE A 170 -6.45 -4.08 -6.30
C PHE A 170 -6.43 -2.65 -5.73
N PHE A 171 -6.12 -1.63 -6.54
CA PHE A 171 -6.13 -0.24 -6.05
C PHE A 171 -7.52 0.29 -5.70
N LEU A 172 -8.57 -0.18 -6.37
CA LEU A 172 -9.94 0.15 -5.95
C LEU A 172 -10.23 -0.41 -4.55
N GLY A 173 -9.70 -1.60 -4.25
CA GLY A 173 -9.74 -2.20 -2.91
C GLY A 173 -9.12 -1.31 -1.85
N SER A 174 -7.96 -0.71 -2.12
CA SER A 174 -7.30 0.17 -1.15
C SER A 174 -8.09 1.46 -0.88
N ILE A 175 -8.74 2.02 -1.90
CA ILE A 175 -9.62 3.20 -1.76
C ILE A 175 -10.84 2.86 -0.89
N VAL A 176 -11.59 1.82 -1.26
CA VAL A 176 -12.80 1.41 -0.54
C VAL A 176 -12.47 0.98 0.88
N GLY A 177 -11.41 0.19 1.04
CA GLY A 177 -10.92 -0.26 2.34
C GLY A 177 -10.46 0.90 3.23
N GLY A 178 -9.80 1.91 2.67
CA GLY A 178 -9.43 3.13 3.39
C GLY A 178 -10.64 3.85 3.99
N PHE A 179 -11.72 4.01 3.23
CA PHE A 179 -12.96 4.60 3.76
C PHE A 179 -13.60 3.76 4.86
N LEU A 180 -13.70 2.44 4.66
CA LEU A 180 -14.33 1.55 5.63
C LEU A 180 -13.53 1.44 6.93
N ILE A 181 -12.22 1.18 6.83
CA ILE A 181 -11.33 1.06 7.99
C ILE A 181 -11.15 2.41 8.68
N GLY A 182 -11.11 3.52 7.93
CA GLY A 182 -11.11 4.87 8.49
C GLY A 182 -12.34 5.14 9.35
N TRP A 183 -13.54 4.84 8.81
CA TRP A 183 -14.78 4.95 9.58
C TRP A 183 -14.80 4.07 10.83
N VAL A 184 -14.29 2.83 10.73
CA VAL A 184 -14.15 1.93 11.90
C VAL A 184 -13.16 2.52 12.92
N ALA A 185 -12.05 3.10 12.48
CA ALA A 185 -11.05 3.71 13.35
C ALA A 185 -11.61 4.91 14.13
N ASP A 186 -12.45 5.71 13.48
CA ASP A 186 -13.09 6.87 14.09
C ASP A 186 -14.16 6.46 15.11
N ARG A 187 -14.88 5.36 14.86
CA ARG A 187 -16.00 4.93 15.72
C ARG A 187 -15.59 4.00 16.86
N PHE A 188 -14.71 3.05 16.60
CA PHE A 188 -14.31 1.99 17.54
C PHE A 188 -12.90 2.18 18.08
N GLY A 189 -12.18 3.20 17.61
CA GLY A 189 -10.81 3.48 17.97
C GLY A 189 -9.80 2.84 17.01
N ARG A 190 -8.60 3.42 16.99
CA ARG A 190 -7.56 3.08 16.01
C ARG A 190 -6.95 1.68 16.22
N ILE A 191 -6.90 1.19 17.47
CA ILE A 191 -6.36 -0.14 17.82
C ILE A 191 -7.18 -1.29 17.22
N PRO A 192 -8.50 -1.42 17.51
CA PRO A 192 -9.30 -2.51 16.93
C PRO A 192 -9.45 -2.40 15.42
N ALA A 193 -9.45 -1.18 14.85
CA ALA A 193 -9.42 -0.98 13.41
C ALA A 193 -8.15 -1.56 12.78
N ALA A 194 -6.96 -1.30 13.35
CA ALA A 194 -5.71 -1.85 12.86
C ALA A 194 -5.67 -3.39 12.92
N VAL A 195 -6.09 -3.97 14.05
CA VAL A 195 -6.08 -5.43 14.25
C VAL A 195 -7.07 -6.12 13.31
N SER A 196 -8.30 -5.61 13.20
CA SER A 196 -9.31 -6.18 12.30
C SER A 196 -8.87 -6.10 10.84
N ALA A 197 -8.25 -4.99 10.42
CA ALA A 197 -7.75 -4.84 9.07
C ALA A 197 -6.61 -5.84 8.77
N ASN A 198 -5.64 -6.01 9.67
CA ASN A 198 -4.59 -7.03 9.49
C ASN A 198 -5.15 -8.46 9.45
N MET A 199 -6.16 -8.76 10.28
CA MET A 199 -6.82 -10.08 10.27
C MET A 199 -7.54 -10.35 8.95
N ILE A 200 -8.31 -9.38 8.44
CA ILE A 200 -8.98 -9.48 7.13
C ILE A 200 -7.95 -9.65 6.03
N GLY A 201 -6.86 -8.87 6.04
CA GLY A 201 -5.76 -8.97 5.09
C GLY A 201 -5.12 -10.35 5.08
N CYS A 202 -4.83 -10.89 6.26
CA CYS A 202 -4.25 -12.22 6.42
C CYS A 202 -5.16 -13.33 5.88
N VAL A 203 -6.44 -13.32 6.27
CA VAL A 203 -7.43 -14.31 5.81
C VAL A 203 -7.60 -14.22 4.29
N ALA A 204 -7.77 -13.02 3.74
CA ALA A 204 -7.89 -12.83 2.29
C ALA A 204 -6.64 -13.28 1.53
N GLY A 205 -5.44 -13.03 2.08
CA GLY A 205 -4.18 -13.51 1.53
C GLY A 205 -4.11 -15.05 1.47
N VAL A 206 -4.49 -15.73 2.55
CA VAL A 206 -4.55 -17.21 2.58
C VAL A 206 -5.59 -17.75 1.60
N VAL A 207 -6.78 -17.15 1.54
CA VAL A 207 -7.84 -17.57 0.62
C VAL A 207 -7.41 -17.40 -0.85
N THR A 208 -6.57 -16.40 -1.16
CA THR A 208 -6.03 -16.18 -2.51
C THR A 208 -5.27 -17.39 -3.05
N ILE A 209 -4.65 -18.21 -2.19
CA ILE A 209 -3.92 -19.44 -2.59
C ILE A 209 -4.87 -20.45 -3.26
N PHE A 210 -6.15 -20.45 -2.88
CA PHE A 210 -7.15 -21.37 -3.41
C PHE A 210 -7.92 -20.83 -4.61
N ALA A 211 -7.64 -19.59 -5.03
CA ALA A 211 -8.30 -18.99 -6.18
C ALA A 211 -7.99 -19.81 -7.45
N ARG A 212 -9.02 -20.12 -8.24
CA ARG A 212 -8.87 -20.87 -9.50
C ARG A 212 -9.25 -20.08 -10.74
N ASN A 213 -9.85 -18.92 -10.53
CA ASN A 213 -10.29 -18.05 -11.61
C ASN A 213 -9.95 -16.60 -11.32
N PHE A 214 -10.02 -15.78 -12.38
CA PHE A 214 -9.71 -14.36 -12.33
C PHE A 214 -10.53 -13.60 -11.29
N ILE A 215 -11.82 -13.94 -11.14
CA ILE A 215 -12.75 -13.23 -10.24
C ILE A 215 -12.41 -13.51 -8.78
N GLU A 216 -12.25 -14.78 -8.40
CA GLU A 216 -11.85 -15.19 -7.05
C GLU A 216 -10.52 -14.53 -6.67
N PHE A 217 -9.52 -14.60 -7.55
CA PHE A 217 -8.24 -13.95 -7.33
C PHE A 217 -8.39 -12.45 -7.10
N SER A 218 -9.13 -11.78 -7.98
CA SER A 218 -9.31 -10.32 -7.92
C SER A 218 -10.08 -9.89 -6.67
N VAL A 219 -11.11 -10.63 -6.26
CA VAL A 219 -11.91 -10.36 -5.05
C VAL A 219 -11.06 -10.58 -3.79
N CYS A 220 -10.32 -11.68 -3.71
CA CYS A 220 -9.45 -11.91 -2.55
C CYS A 220 -8.36 -10.85 -2.46
N ARG A 221 -7.75 -10.47 -3.58
CA ARG A 221 -6.74 -9.40 -3.63
C ARG A 221 -7.30 -8.02 -3.31
N PHE A 222 -8.52 -7.72 -3.76
CA PHE A 222 -9.27 -6.51 -3.37
C PHE A 222 -9.45 -6.42 -1.85
N LEU A 223 -9.92 -7.50 -1.22
CA LEU A 223 -10.13 -7.57 0.22
C LEU A 223 -8.80 -7.50 1.00
N MET A 224 -7.75 -8.16 0.49
CA MET A 224 -6.43 -8.17 1.11
C MET A 224 -5.84 -6.77 1.26
N VAL A 225 -5.83 -5.97 0.18
CA VAL A 225 -5.24 -4.63 0.20
C VAL A 225 -6.15 -3.57 0.79
N GLY A 226 -7.47 -3.73 0.67
CA GLY A 226 -8.43 -2.87 1.37
C GLY A 226 -8.21 -2.88 2.89
N ALA A 227 -7.66 -3.97 3.42
CA ALA A 227 -7.35 -4.10 4.83
C ALA A 227 -5.92 -3.64 5.21
N ILE A 228 -5.00 -3.46 4.24
CA ILE A 228 -3.61 -3.02 4.48
C ILE A 228 -3.49 -1.48 4.52
N ALA A 229 -4.54 -0.74 4.16
CA ALA A 229 -4.59 0.72 4.28
C ALA A 229 -4.43 1.25 5.74
N ALA A 230 -4.39 0.36 6.74
CA ALA A 230 -4.21 0.69 8.16
C ALA A 230 -2.77 1.08 8.58
N LEU A 231 -1.86 1.37 7.64
CA LEU A 231 -0.50 1.86 7.94
C LEU A 231 -0.50 3.13 8.81
N GLY A 232 -1.52 4.01 8.65
CA GLY A 232 -1.71 5.17 9.53
C GLY A 232 -2.12 4.81 10.97
N ALA A 233 -2.74 3.66 11.18
CA ALA A 233 -3.22 3.24 12.50
C ALA A 233 -2.10 2.72 13.40
N VAL A 234 -1.04 2.11 12.85
CA VAL A 234 0.15 1.71 13.62
C VAL A 234 0.97 2.93 14.07
N LEU A 235 1.08 3.94 13.20
CA LEU A 235 1.69 5.22 13.58
C LEU A 235 0.86 5.90 14.67
N SER A 236 -0.46 5.81 14.57
CA SER A 236 -1.38 6.33 15.58
C SER A 236 -1.33 5.58 16.91
N LEU A 237 -1.07 4.27 16.92
CA LEU A 237 -0.90 3.48 18.13
C LEU A 237 0.30 3.93 18.98
N ALA A 238 1.33 4.45 18.33
CA ALA A 238 2.52 4.98 18.97
C ALA A 238 2.37 6.45 19.40
N LEU A 239 1.29 7.14 19.01
CA LEU A 239 1.01 8.50 19.45
C LEU A 239 0.48 8.50 20.89
N PRO A 240 0.98 9.40 21.75
CA PRO A 240 0.53 9.52 23.15
C PRO A 240 -0.97 9.80 23.29
N GLU A 241 -1.61 10.37 22.26
CA GLU A 241 -3.05 10.58 22.13
C GLU A 241 -3.85 9.27 22.27
N THR A 242 -3.35 8.16 21.71
CA THR A 242 -4.02 6.84 21.78
C THR A 242 -3.78 6.13 23.12
N ALA A 243 -2.80 6.58 23.91
CA ALA A 243 -2.51 6.10 25.25
C ALA A 243 -3.39 6.75 26.34
N GLY A 244 -4.37 7.58 25.95
CA GLY A 244 -5.27 8.27 26.88
C GLY A 244 -4.59 9.36 27.69
N ARG A 245 -3.50 9.95 27.17
CA ARG A 245 -2.95 11.19 27.70
C ARG A 245 -3.61 12.35 26.99
N ASP A 246 -4.19 13.27 27.77
CA ASP A 246 -4.74 14.50 27.23
C ASP A 246 -3.64 15.27 26.50
N MET A 247 -3.98 15.77 25.31
CA MET A 247 -3.06 16.60 24.55
C MET A 247 -2.86 17.91 25.33
N PRO A 248 -1.61 18.38 25.51
CA PRO A 248 -1.36 19.65 26.16
C PRO A 248 -2.13 20.74 25.40
N GLN A 249 -3.08 21.38 26.09
CA GLN A 249 -3.87 22.46 25.50
C GLN A 249 -3.13 23.80 25.56
N THR A 250 -2.05 23.86 26.35
CA THR A 250 -1.22 25.05 26.55
C THR A 250 0.27 24.72 26.33
N PHE A 251 1.07 25.73 26.00
CA PHE A 251 2.52 25.59 25.85
C PHE A 251 3.21 25.15 27.15
N GLU A 252 2.67 25.54 28.30
CA GLU A 252 3.21 25.16 29.62
C GLU A 252 3.00 23.67 29.92
N ASP A 253 1.84 23.11 29.54
CA ASP A 253 1.58 21.66 29.64
C ASP A 253 2.52 20.86 28.72
N ALA A 254 2.85 21.40 27.54
CA ALA A 254 3.77 20.76 26.61
C ALA A 254 5.21 20.77 27.14
N ASP A 255 5.66 21.89 27.71
CA ASP A 255 6.97 22.02 28.35
C ASP A 255 7.11 21.14 29.59
N GLU A 256 6.03 20.99 30.38
CA GLU A 256 6.00 20.10 31.54
C GLU A 256 6.01 18.62 31.13
N LEU A 257 5.32 18.25 30.04
CA LEU A 257 5.39 16.92 29.44
C LEU A 257 6.80 16.59 28.94
N VAL A 258 7.47 17.51 28.25
CA VAL A 258 8.85 17.34 27.77
C VAL A 258 9.82 17.20 28.94
N ARG A 259 9.65 17.99 30.01
CA ARG A 259 10.51 17.97 31.19
C ARG A 259 10.36 16.68 32.02
N ASN A 260 9.17 16.08 32.01
CA ASN A 260 8.85 14.89 32.80
C ASN A 260 8.96 13.54 32.04
N GLN A 261 9.25 13.53 30.74
CA GLN A 261 9.46 12.26 30.02
C GLN A 261 10.75 11.56 30.48
N LYS A 262 10.61 10.50 31.28
CA LYS A 262 11.72 9.60 31.61
C LYS A 262 11.93 8.60 30.47
N LEU A 263 13.21 8.39 30.13
CA LEU A 263 13.79 7.65 29.01
C LEU A 263 13.18 6.26 28.67
N PHE A 264 12.39 5.66 29.55
CA PHE A 264 11.80 4.31 29.43
C PHE A 264 10.30 4.25 29.75
N ASP A 265 9.59 5.39 29.78
CA ASP A 265 8.13 5.39 29.92
C ASP A 265 7.45 4.91 28.64
N VAL A 266 7.48 3.60 28.42
CA VAL A 266 6.61 2.91 27.49
C VAL A 266 5.16 3.02 28.01
N PRO A 267 4.26 3.70 27.28
CA PRO A 267 2.89 3.97 27.75
C PRO A 267 2.12 2.71 28.16
N PHE A 268 2.49 1.56 27.59
CA PHE A 268 1.87 0.27 27.81
C PHE A 268 2.21 -0.41 29.15
N LEU A 269 3.36 -0.12 29.78
CA LEU A 269 3.79 -0.80 31.03
C LEU A 269 3.44 -0.03 32.31
N GLN A 270 2.89 1.18 32.20
CA GLN A 270 2.43 1.94 33.36
C GLN A 270 1.08 1.36 33.84
N ARG A 271 1.15 0.52 34.89
CA ARG A 271 -0.03 0.02 35.62
C ARG A 271 -0.86 1.23 36.06
N LYS A 272 -2.12 1.32 35.62
CA LYS A 272 -3.10 2.31 36.12
C LYS A 272 -3.00 2.39 37.65
N LYS A 273 -2.53 3.52 38.18
CA LYS A 273 -2.75 3.85 39.59
C LYS A 273 -4.21 4.27 39.68
N VAL A 274 -5.03 3.37 40.22
CA VAL A 274 -6.36 3.73 40.74
C VAL A 274 -6.09 4.62 41.94
N VAL A 275 -6.42 5.91 41.81
CA VAL A 275 -6.54 6.81 42.94
C VAL A 275 -8.01 6.77 43.34
N ASP A 276 -8.28 6.36 44.58
CA ASP A 276 -9.63 6.30 45.13
C ASP A 276 -10.25 7.70 45.19
N GLY A 277 -11.43 7.84 44.59
CA GLY A 277 -12.32 8.98 44.78
C GLY A 277 -12.43 9.93 43.59
N GLY A 278 -13.52 9.79 42.84
CA GLY A 278 -14.23 10.89 42.17
C GLY A 278 -13.50 11.67 41.06
N TYR A 279 -13.99 11.55 39.83
CA TYR A 279 -13.69 12.49 38.75
C TYR A 279 -14.20 13.90 39.11
N VAL A 280 -13.30 14.81 39.49
CA VAL A 280 -13.50 16.26 39.38
C VAL A 280 -12.17 16.89 38.99
N ASN A 281 -12.06 17.42 37.76
CA ASN A 281 -10.96 18.31 37.39
C ASN A 281 -11.36 19.73 37.80
N SER A 282 -10.62 20.32 38.73
CA SER A 282 -10.90 21.61 39.37
C SER A 282 -10.36 22.81 38.58
N SER A 283 -10.33 22.76 37.25
CA SER A 283 -9.80 23.83 36.38
C SER A 283 -10.86 24.66 35.66
N PHE A 284 -12.13 24.54 36.03
CA PHE A 284 -13.19 25.49 35.66
C PHE A 284 -13.83 26.09 36.91
N GLN A 285 -13.21 27.13 37.47
CA GLN A 285 -13.90 28.20 38.18
C GLN A 285 -12.97 29.42 38.23
N SER A 286 -13.19 30.36 37.31
CA SER A 286 -12.93 31.77 37.60
C SER A 286 -14.24 32.36 38.14
N ASN A 287 -14.10 33.05 39.28
CA ASN A 287 -15.11 33.68 40.15
C ASN A 287 -15.97 32.76 41.04
#